data_AF-A0AAV8CHB6-F1
#
_entry.id   AF-A0AAV8CHB6-F1
#
_cell.length_a   1.000
_cell.length_b   1.000
_cell.length_c   1.000
_cell.angle_alpha   90.00
_cell.angle_beta   90.00
_cell.angle_gamma   90.00
#
_symmetry.space_group_name_H-M   'P 1'
#
loop_
_entity.id
_entity.type
_entity.pdbx_description
1 polymer ?
#
loop_
_entity_poly.entity_id
_entity_poly.type
_entity_poly.pdbx_seq_one_letter_code
_entity_poly.pdbx_strand_id
1 'polypeptide(L)'
;MIALSGAHTIGQARCTTFRTRIYNETNINSTFATSLQANCPTSGGDNNTAPLDTMTSTVFDVNYYKNLQANKGLLHSDQQLFNNGSADSQVNTYASNSNKFFSDFAAAMINMGNVSPLTGTNGEVRVNCRKTN
;
A
#
# COMPACT_ATOMS: atom_id res chain seq x y z
N MET A 1 -0.65 7.74 -9.02
CA MET A 1 -1.38 6.72 -8.23
C MET A 1 -0.47 5.51 -7.96
N ILE A 2 0.00 4.78 -8.98
CA ILE A 2 0.82 3.55 -8.83
C ILE A 2 2.06 3.75 -7.95
N ALA A 3 2.84 4.82 -8.18
CA ALA A 3 4.02 5.12 -7.36
C ALA A 3 3.69 5.27 -5.87
N LEU A 4 2.66 6.06 -5.51
CA LEU A 4 2.28 6.29 -4.11
C LEU A 4 1.71 5.04 -3.44
N SER A 5 1.06 4.14 -4.18
CA SER A 5 0.65 2.83 -3.64
C SER A 5 1.85 2.00 -3.19
N GLY A 6 3.03 2.23 -3.77
CA GLY A 6 4.29 1.66 -3.32
C GLY A 6 4.66 1.99 -1.86
N ALA A 7 4.00 2.97 -1.22
CA ALA A 7 4.14 3.20 0.22
C ALA A 7 3.75 1.97 1.06
N HIS A 8 2.92 1.08 0.53
CA HIS A 8 2.55 -0.21 1.14
C HIS A 8 3.70 -1.23 1.15
N THR A 9 4.91 -0.89 0.69
CA THR A 9 6.13 -1.70 0.94
C THR A 9 6.48 -1.78 2.43
N ILE A 10 5.95 -0.89 3.28
CA ILE A 10 6.11 -0.93 4.73
C ILE A 10 4.78 -0.85 5.46
N GLY A 11 4.79 -1.30 6.72
CA GLY A 11 3.65 -1.14 7.63
C GLY A 11 2.69 -2.32 7.63
N GLN A 12 1.53 -2.12 8.24
CA GLN A 12 0.55 -3.17 8.51
C GLN A 12 -0.86 -2.71 8.20
N ALA A 13 -1.72 -3.65 7.81
CA ALA A 13 -3.15 -3.43 7.66
C ALA A 13 -3.93 -4.30 8.65
N ARG A 14 -5.12 -3.85 9.00
CA ARG A 14 -6.03 -4.57 9.90
C ARG A 14 -6.86 -5.59 9.12
N CYS A 15 -7.21 -6.70 9.75
CA CYS A 15 -8.00 -7.77 9.15
C CYS A 15 -9.28 -7.26 8.47
N THR A 16 -9.98 -6.28 9.06
CA THR A 16 -11.18 -5.68 8.45
C THR A 16 -10.97 -5.10 7.05
N THR A 17 -9.76 -4.67 6.70
CA THR A 17 -9.49 -4.02 5.41
C THR A 17 -9.17 -5.03 4.29
N PHE A 18 -8.84 -6.28 4.62
CA PHE A 18 -8.50 -7.32 3.64
C PHE A 18 -9.30 -8.62 3.78
N ARG A 19 -10.12 -8.78 4.84
CA ARG A 19 -10.92 -9.99 5.10
C ARG A 19 -11.76 -10.40 3.89
N THR A 20 -12.51 -9.48 3.29
CA THR A 20 -13.34 -9.77 2.12
C THR A 20 -12.51 -10.35 0.99
N ARG A 21 -11.31 -9.82 0.76
CA ARG A 21 -10.40 -10.27 -0.30
C ARG A 21 -9.93 -11.70 -0.05
N ILE A 22 -9.41 -12.02 1.13
CA ILE A 22 -8.84 -13.35 1.41
C ILE A 22 -9.88 -14.48 1.43
N TYR A 23 -11.18 -14.17 1.48
CA TYR A 23 -12.26 -15.15 1.45
C TYR A 23 -13.02 -15.20 0.12
N ASN A 24 -13.17 -14.08 -0.60
CA ASN A 24 -14.10 -13.99 -1.73
C ASN A 24 -13.44 -13.67 -3.07
N GLU A 25 -12.16 -13.28 -3.11
CA GLU A 25 -11.48 -12.93 -4.36
C GLU A 25 -10.68 -14.10 -4.94
N THR A 26 -10.60 -14.15 -6.26
CA THR A 26 -9.90 -15.22 -7.00
C THR A 26 -8.53 -14.79 -7.51
N ASN A 27 -8.25 -13.49 -7.57
CA ASN A 27 -6.94 -12.93 -7.94
C ASN A 27 -6.04 -12.81 -6.70
N ILE A 28 -5.94 -13.87 -5.89
CA ILE A 28 -5.01 -13.97 -4.77
C ILE A 28 -4.33 -15.33 -4.82
N ASN A 29 -3.03 -15.35 -4.52
CA ASN A 29 -2.32 -16.60 -4.33
C ASN A 29 -2.98 -17.39 -3.18
N SER A 30 -3.45 -18.61 -3.47
CA SER A 30 -4.25 -19.39 -2.52
C SER A 30 -3.48 -19.71 -1.23
N THR A 31 -2.18 -20.03 -1.31
CA THR A 31 -1.34 -20.27 -0.14
C THR A 31 -1.20 -19.00 0.71
N PHE A 32 -1.02 -17.84 0.07
CA PHE A 32 -0.97 -16.55 0.77
C PHE A 32 -2.30 -16.23 1.46
N ALA A 33 -3.43 -16.39 0.77
CA ALA A 33 -4.76 -16.20 1.35
C ALA A 33 -4.96 -17.10 2.60
N THR A 34 -4.67 -18.40 2.48
CA THR A 34 -4.76 -19.36 3.60
C THR A 34 -3.87 -18.97 4.77
N SER A 35 -2.65 -18.47 4.52
CA SER A 35 -1.77 -18.02 5.60
C SER A 35 -2.33 -16.81 6.37
N LEU A 36 -3.05 -15.91 5.68
CA LEU A 36 -3.68 -14.75 6.30
C LEU A 36 -4.92 -15.14 7.11
N GLN A 37 -5.71 -16.11 6.62
CA GLN A 37 -6.92 -16.60 7.29
C GLN A 37 -6.63 -17.15 8.70
N ALA A 38 -5.43 -17.70 8.93
CA ALA A 38 -5.01 -18.19 10.25
C ALA A 38 -5.05 -17.10 11.35
N ASN A 39 -4.83 -15.83 10.99
CA ASN A 39 -4.87 -14.69 11.90
C ASN A 39 -5.98 -13.68 11.56
N CYS A 40 -6.81 -13.96 10.56
CA CYS A 40 -7.91 -13.09 10.12
C CYS A 40 -9.16 -13.96 9.86
N PRO A 41 -9.90 -14.34 10.91
CA PRO A 41 -11.06 -15.20 10.77
C PRO A 41 -12.20 -14.53 10.01
N THR A 42 -13.16 -15.33 9.53
CA THR A 42 -14.37 -14.86 8.82
C THR A 42 -15.21 -13.90 9.65
N SER A 43 -15.13 -13.99 10.98
CA SER A 43 -15.77 -13.08 11.93
C SER A 43 -14.89 -12.89 13.16
N GLY A 44 -14.89 -11.69 13.75
CA GLY A 44 -14.01 -11.32 14.85
C GLY A 44 -12.56 -11.07 14.44
N GLY A 45 -11.69 -10.78 15.40
CA GLY A 45 -10.26 -10.50 15.12
C GLY A 45 -10.03 -9.21 14.32
N ASP A 46 -10.95 -8.24 14.36
CA ASP A 46 -10.92 -7.01 13.54
C ASP A 46 -9.67 -6.13 13.74
N ASN A 47 -8.97 -6.30 14.86
CA ASN A 47 -7.74 -5.60 15.18
C ASN A 47 -6.48 -6.40 14.85
N ASN A 48 -6.60 -7.67 14.44
CA ASN A 48 -5.47 -8.46 14.01
C ASN A 48 -4.85 -7.82 12.77
N THR A 49 -3.52 -7.82 12.71
CA THR A 49 -2.79 -7.18 11.63
C THR A 49 -2.01 -8.18 10.80
N ALA A 50 -1.77 -7.80 9.55
CA ALA A 50 -0.85 -8.46 8.64
C ALA A 50 0.04 -7.40 7.97
N PRO A 51 1.29 -7.73 7.62
CA PRO A 51 2.16 -6.81 6.92
C PRO A 51 1.64 -6.53 5.51
N LEU A 52 1.67 -5.26 5.08
CA LEU A 52 1.31 -4.87 3.71
C LEU A 52 2.28 -5.46 2.67
N ASP A 53 3.55 -5.63 3.05
CA ASP A 53 4.57 -6.34 2.29
C ASP A 53 5.00 -7.62 3.03
N THR A 54 4.73 -8.77 2.44
CA THR A 54 5.07 -10.07 3.04
C THR A 54 6.53 -10.47 2.90
N MET A 55 7.33 -9.76 2.10
CA MET A 55 8.75 -10.04 1.90
C MET A 55 9.62 -9.19 2.85
N THR A 56 9.36 -7.89 2.93
CA THR A 56 10.21 -6.93 3.67
C THR A 56 9.38 -5.85 4.37
N SER A 57 8.51 -6.24 5.31
CA SER A 57 7.52 -5.38 5.98
C SER A 57 8.03 -4.09 6.66
N THR A 58 9.33 -3.95 6.89
CA THR A 58 9.96 -2.78 7.53
C THR A 58 11.03 -2.12 6.67
N VAL A 59 11.22 -2.54 5.42
CA VAL A 59 12.20 -1.96 4.49
C VAL A 59 11.46 -1.28 3.36
N PHE A 60 11.81 -0.03 3.07
CA PHE A 60 11.23 0.70 1.97
C PHE A 60 11.92 0.31 0.65
N ASP A 61 11.31 -0.62 -0.10
CA ASP A 61 11.90 -1.17 -1.33
C ASP A 61 10.84 -1.49 -2.41
N VAL A 62 11.20 -2.28 -3.42
CA VAL A 62 10.33 -2.63 -4.56
C VAL A 62 9.55 -3.94 -4.37
N ASN A 63 9.70 -4.63 -3.24
CA ASN A 63 9.10 -5.94 -3.03
C ASN A 63 7.58 -5.87 -2.97
N TYR A 64 6.99 -4.72 -2.63
CA TYR A 64 5.57 -4.44 -2.87
C TYR A 64 5.14 -4.82 -4.29
N TYR A 65 5.84 -4.35 -5.33
CA TYR A 65 5.49 -4.62 -6.72
C TYR A 65 5.75 -6.08 -7.12
N LYS A 66 6.79 -6.71 -6.56
CA LYS A 66 7.05 -8.15 -6.75
C LYS A 66 5.96 -9.01 -6.13
N ASN A 67 5.41 -8.61 -4.99
CA ASN A 67 4.26 -9.27 -4.40
C ASN A 67 3.05 -9.20 -5.32
N LEU A 68 2.78 -8.06 -5.96
CA LEU A 68 1.67 -7.95 -6.93
C LEU A 68 1.82 -8.92 -8.10
N GLN A 69 3.03 -9.04 -8.65
CA GLN A 69 3.34 -10.02 -9.72
C GLN A 69 3.10 -11.47 -9.29
N ALA A 70 3.25 -11.76 -7.99
CA ALA A 70 3.00 -13.08 -7.41
C ALA A 70 1.55 -13.28 -6.91
N ASN A 71 0.62 -12.36 -7.21
CA ASN A 71 -0.74 -12.32 -6.66
C ASN A 71 -0.79 -12.27 -5.12
N LYS A 72 0.19 -11.61 -4.50
CA LYS A 72 0.35 -11.45 -3.05
C LYS A 72 0.10 -10.01 -2.57
N GLY A 73 -0.63 -9.18 -3.33
CA GLY A 73 -1.13 -7.90 -2.83
C GLY A 73 -2.11 -8.13 -1.67
N LEU A 74 -1.88 -7.50 -0.53
CA LEU A 74 -2.70 -7.71 0.67
C LEU A 74 -4.11 -7.15 0.51
N LEU A 75 -4.22 -5.88 0.10
CA LEU A 75 -5.50 -5.22 -0.07
C LEU A 75 -6.08 -5.48 -1.46
N HIS A 76 -7.41 -5.40 -1.59
CA HIS A 76 -8.09 -5.40 -2.88
C HIS A 76 -7.47 -4.35 -3.82
N SER A 77 -7.32 -3.12 -3.33
CA SER A 77 -6.76 -1.99 -4.08
C SER A 77 -5.34 -2.22 -4.55
N ASP A 78 -4.53 -3.00 -3.82
CA ASP A 78 -3.16 -3.30 -4.23
C ASP A 78 -3.16 -4.20 -5.46
N GLN A 79 -3.94 -5.28 -5.42
CA GLN A 79 -3.95 -6.24 -6.51
C GLN A 79 -4.64 -5.71 -7.77
N GLN A 80 -5.52 -4.70 -7.66
CA GLN A 80 -6.06 -4.03 -8.85
C GLN A 80 -5.00 -3.31 -9.70
N LEU A 81 -3.81 -3.03 -9.16
CA LEU A 81 -2.71 -2.46 -9.95
C LEU A 81 -2.04 -3.47 -10.88
N PHE A 82 -2.26 -4.77 -10.66
CA PHE A 82 -1.68 -5.85 -11.45
C PHE A 82 -2.75 -6.93 -11.70
N ASN A 83 -3.63 -6.66 -12.66
CA ASN A 83 -4.80 -7.49 -12.94
C ASN A 83 -5.22 -7.41 -14.42
N ASN A 84 -4.25 -7.51 -15.34
CA ASN A 84 -4.45 -7.36 -16.79
C ASN A 84 -4.94 -5.95 -17.19
N GLY A 85 -4.49 -4.92 -16.47
CA GLY A 85 -4.87 -3.54 -16.67
C GLY A 85 -3.76 -2.68 -17.27
N SER A 86 -4.05 -1.39 -17.49
CA SER A 86 -3.06 -0.43 -17.98
C SER A 86 -1.93 -0.15 -16.99
N ALA A 87 -2.11 -0.47 -15.70
CA ALA A 87 -1.12 -0.29 -14.66
C ALA A 87 -0.03 -1.37 -14.64
N ASP A 88 -0.28 -2.54 -15.25
CA ASP A 88 0.60 -3.71 -15.18
C ASP A 88 2.02 -3.41 -15.70
N SER A 89 2.13 -2.61 -16.77
CA SER A 89 3.42 -2.20 -17.36
C SER A 89 4.28 -1.39 -16.37
N GLN A 90 3.65 -0.52 -15.59
CA GLN A 90 4.33 0.30 -14.60
C GLN A 90 4.72 -0.52 -13.37
N VAL A 91 3.86 -1.45 -12.94
CA VAL A 91 4.20 -2.41 -11.86
C VAL A 91 5.42 -3.24 -12.26
N ASN A 92 5.46 -3.77 -13.48
CA ASN A 92 6.62 -4.51 -14.01
C ASN A 92 7.90 -3.64 -14.02
N THR A 93 7.76 -2.37 -14.40
CA THR A 93 8.88 -1.43 -14.40
C THR A 93 9.43 -1.23 -12.99
N TYR A 94 8.57 -0.99 -11.99
CA TYR A 94 9.03 -0.78 -10.62
C TYR A 94 9.57 -2.06 -9.97
N ALA A 95 8.98 -3.22 -10.22
CA ALA A 95 9.45 -4.49 -9.70
C ALA A 95 10.88 -4.85 -10.18
N SER A 96 11.26 -4.40 -11.39
CA SER A 96 12.56 -4.65 -12.01
C SER A 96 13.57 -3.51 -11.85
N ASN A 97 13.15 -2.30 -11.48
CA ASN A 97 14.01 -1.12 -11.41
C ASN A 97 13.70 -0.26 -10.17
N SER A 98 14.47 -0.48 -9.10
CA SER A 98 14.35 0.27 -7.84
C SER A 98 14.63 1.76 -7.99
N ASN A 99 15.61 2.13 -8.80
CA ASN A 99 15.94 3.54 -9.03
C ASN A 99 14.75 4.28 -9.68
N LYS A 100 14.06 3.64 -10.63
CA LYS A 100 12.86 4.22 -11.26
C LYS A 100 11.71 4.36 -10.25
N PHE A 101 11.48 3.34 -9.41
CA PHE A 101 10.50 3.45 -8.33
C PHE A 101 10.80 4.62 -7.39
N PHE A 102 12.01 4.69 -6.84
CA PHE A 102 12.35 5.73 -5.87
C PHE A 102 12.31 7.14 -6.46
N SER A 103 12.77 7.31 -7.71
CA SER A 103 12.69 8.60 -8.41
C SER A 103 11.23 9.05 -8.58
N ASP A 104 10.35 8.17 -9.05
CA ASP A 104 8.94 8.49 -9.25
C ASP A 104 8.19 8.66 -7.93
N PHE A 105 8.52 7.88 -6.90
CA PHE A 105 7.95 8.02 -5.57
C PHE A 105 8.29 9.39 -4.98
N ALA A 106 9.56 9.83 -5.07
CA ALA A 106 9.99 11.15 -4.61
C ALA A 106 9.24 12.28 -5.35
N ALA A 107 9.14 12.20 -6.68
CA ALA A 107 8.37 13.17 -7.47
C ALA A 107 6.89 13.19 -7.08
N ALA A 108 6.28 12.02 -6.86
CA ALA A 108 4.88 11.92 -6.44
C ALA A 108 4.64 12.49 -5.04
N MET A 109 5.58 12.29 -4.10
CA MET A 109 5.52 12.87 -2.76
C MET A 109 5.63 14.40 -2.79
N ILE A 110 6.50 14.96 -3.63
CA ILE A 110 6.57 16.43 -3.85
C ILE A 110 5.24 16.96 -4.39
N ASN A 111 4.67 16.30 -5.40
CA ASN A 111 3.38 16.69 -5.96
C ASN A 111 2.25 16.63 -4.93
N MET A 112 2.23 15.58 -4.10
CA MET A 112 1.26 15.44 -3.01
C MET A 112 1.42 16.53 -1.94
N GLY A 113 2.66 16.88 -1.58
CA GLY A 113 2.96 17.94 -0.62
C GLY A 113 2.56 19.35 -1.11
N ASN A 114 2.45 19.54 -2.42
CA ASN A 114 2.06 20.82 -3.03
C ASN A 114 0.54 20.97 -3.24
N VAL A 115 -0.27 20.03 -2.75
CA VAL A 115 -1.74 20.13 -2.86
C VAL A 115 -2.25 21.19 -1.89
N SER A 116 -2.67 22.33 -2.42
CA SER A 116 -3.39 23.41 -1.71
C SER A 116 -2.77 23.86 -0.38
N PRO A 117 -1.46 24.19 -0.31
CA PRO A 117 -0.84 24.62 0.93
C PRO A 117 -1.38 25.98 1.39
N LEU A 118 -1.52 26.14 2.71
CA LEU A 118 -1.72 27.45 3.33
C LEU A 118 -0.37 28.19 3.34
N THR A 119 -0.32 29.37 2.69
CA THR A 119 0.89 30.16 2.52
C THR A 119 0.69 31.63 2.88
N GLY A 120 1.79 32.36 3.08
CA GLY A 120 1.76 33.77 3.46
C GLY A 120 1.14 33.94 4.85
N THR A 121 0.08 34.75 4.93
CA THR A 121 -0.66 35.01 6.17
C THR A 121 -1.90 34.14 6.32
N ASN A 122 -2.12 33.15 5.44
CA ASN A 122 -3.23 32.22 5.55
C ASN A 122 -2.89 31.08 6.52
N GLY A 123 -3.76 30.84 7.51
CA GLY A 123 -3.54 29.82 8.54
C GLY A 123 -2.72 30.32 9.74
N GLU A 124 -2.07 29.40 10.45
CA GLU A 124 -1.24 29.72 11.62
C GLU A 124 -0.15 28.67 11.83
N VAL A 125 0.92 29.05 12.54
CA VAL A 125 1.90 28.09 13.09
C VAL A 125 1.39 27.64 14.46
N ARG A 126 0.89 26.41 14.54
CA ARG A 126 0.32 25.87 15.79
C ARG A 126 1.41 25.60 16.82
N VAL A 127 1.16 25.99 18.07
CA VAL A 127 2.00 25.60 19.23
C VAL A 127 1.70 24.16 19.65
N ASN A 128 0.47 23.71 19.42
CA ASN A 128 0.04 22.33 19.65
C ASN A 128 -0.81 21.85 18.47
N CYS A 129 -0.32 20.87 17.69
CA CYS A 129 -0.99 20.39 16.48
C CYS A 129 -2.43 19.89 16.71
N ARG A 130 -2.80 19.53 17.95
CA ARG A 130 -4.11 18.98 18.33
C ARG A 130 -5.21 20.04 18.50
N LYS A 131 -4.87 21.33 18.55
CA LYS A 131 -5.83 22.42 18.71
C LYS A 131 -5.41 23.66 17.91
N THR A 132 -6.36 24.54 17.64
CA THR A 132 -6.03 25.91 17.19
C THR A 132 -5.37 26.67 18.34
N ASN A 133 -4.57 27.69 18.01
CA ASN A 133 -4.01 28.57 19.03
C ASN A 133 -5.10 29.37 19.77
#